data_AF-A0A8J3VUZ7-F1
#
_entry.id   AF-A0A8J3VUZ7-F1
#
_cell.length_a   1.000
_cell.length_b   1.000
_cell.length_c   1.000
_cell.angle_alpha   90.00
_cell.angle_beta   90.00
_cell.angle_gamma   90.00
#
_symmetry.space_group_name_H-M   'P 1'
#
loop_
_entity.id
_entity.type
_entity.pdbx_description
1 polymer ?
#
loop_
_entity_poly.entity_id
_entity_poly.type
_entity_poly.pdbx_seq_one_letter_code
_entity_poly.pdbx_strand_id
1 'polypeptide(L)'
;MAGDITVSFRLWARPQVKPGGHYRVGSGLIEVDAIELVPFAALTPDDVRAAGEPDRESLRRRAAHAGPIADDTPLYRIEFHPVDTER
;
A
#
# COMPACT_ATOMS: atom_id res chain seq x y z
N MET A 1 -5.03 10.98 -12.53
CA MET A 1 -4.22 10.11 -11.64
C MET A 1 -3.52 9.12 -12.55
N ALA A 2 -2.23 8.83 -12.39
CA ALA A 2 -1.69 7.60 -12.96
C ALA A 2 -2.42 6.47 -12.20
N GLY A 3 -3.50 5.97 -12.80
CA GLY A 3 -4.54 5.15 -12.16
C GLY A 3 -4.11 3.71 -11.89
N ASP A 4 -2.80 3.47 -11.84
CA ASP A 4 -2.20 2.14 -11.79
C ASP A 4 -1.76 1.73 -10.37
N ILE A 5 -1.82 2.66 -9.40
CA ILE A 5 -1.49 2.34 -8.01
C ILE A 5 -2.70 1.66 -7.37
N THR A 6 -2.58 0.35 -7.13
CA THR A 6 -3.61 -0.50 -6.52
C THR A 6 -3.15 -1.15 -5.23
N VAL A 7 -1.88 -0.96 -4.86
CA VAL A 7 -1.30 -1.51 -3.63
C VAL A 7 -0.56 -0.42 -2.85
N SER A 8 -0.66 -0.48 -1.53
CA SER A 8 0.06 0.39 -0.62
C SER A 8 0.71 -0.41 0.50
N PHE A 9 1.99 -0.14 0.76
CA PHE A 9 2.73 -0.70 1.89
C PHE A 9 2.85 0.31 3.03
N ARG A 10 2.56 -0.12 4.25
CA ARG A 10 2.58 0.74 5.44
C ARG A 10 3.24 0.06 6.63
N LEU A 11 4.17 0.78 7.26
CA LEU A 11 4.73 0.42 8.55
C LEU A 11 3.84 1.01 9.65
N TRP A 12 2.87 0.23 10.13
CA TRP A 12 1.96 0.64 11.21
C TRP A 12 2.07 -0.27 12.43
N ALA A 13 1.81 0.27 13.61
CA ALA A 13 1.68 -0.51 14.84
C ALA A 13 0.37 -1.33 14.88
N ARG A 14 -0.69 -0.86 14.21
CA ARG A 14 -1.99 -1.52 14.08
C ARG A 14 -2.66 -1.14 12.75
N PRO A 15 -3.57 -1.96 12.20
CA PRO A 15 -4.29 -1.61 10.98
C PRO A 15 -5.08 -0.31 11.18
N GLN A 16 -4.96 0.63 10.24
CA GLN A 16 -5.76 1.87 10.23
C GLN A 16 -6.93 1.83 9.24
N VAL A 17 -6.97 0.79 8.42
CA VAL A 17 -8.00 0.54 7.41
C VAL A 17 -8.56 -0.87 7.58
N LYS A 18 -9.68 -1.16 6.92
CA LYS A 18 -10.30 -2.50 6.88
C LYS A 18 -10.79 -2.83 5.47
N PRO A 19 -10.83 -4.12 5.08
CA PRO A 19 -11.50 -4.56 3.85
C PRO A 19 -12.95 -4.06 3.76
N GLY A 20 -13.39 -3.67 2.57
CA GLY A 20 -14.67 -3.00 2.28
C GLY A 20 -14.77 -1.55 2.77
N GLY A 21 -13.69 -1.01 3.35
CA GLY A 21 -13.64 0.36 3.84
C GLY A 21 -13.37 1.35 2.72
N HIS A 22 -14.14 2.45 2.69
CA HIS A 22 -13.98 3.53 1.73
C HIS A 22 -13.12 4.66 2.31
N TYR A 23 -12.08 5.08 1.58
CA TYR A 23 -11.12 6.09 2.04
C TYR A 23 -10.81 7.10 0.95
N ARG A 24 -10.72 8.39 1.34
CA ARG A 24 -10.31 9.46 0.41
C ARG A 24 -8.80 9.49 0.25
N VAL A 25 -8.34 9.52 -0.99
CA VAL A 25 -6.91 9.58 -1.34
C VAL A 25 -6.72 10.61 -2.44
N GLY A 26 -5.97 11.68 -2.16
CA GLY A 26 -5.88 12.82 -3.06
C GLY A 26 -7.27 13.38 -3.38
N SER A 27 -7.62 13.44 -4.67
CA SER A 27 -8.94 13.85 -5.15
C SER A 27 -9.91 12.69 -5.42
N GLY A 28 -9.52 11.44 -5.13
CA GLY A 28 -10.32 10.24 -5.39
C GLY A 28 -10.81 9.54 -4.13
N LEU A 29 -11.66 8.55 -4.34
CA LEU A 29 -12.13 7.60 -3.32
C LEU A 29 -11.65 6.20 -3.72
N ILE A 30 -11.20 5.42 -2.74
CA ILE A 30 -10.84 4.01 -2.93
C ILE A 30 -11.67 3.14 -2.00
N GLU A 31 -11.87 1.89 -2.37
CA GLU A 31 -12.28 0.82 -1.47
C GLU A 31 -11.09 -0.11 -1.21
N VAL A 32 -10.88 -0.50 0.05
CA VAL A 32 -9.83 -1.46 0.42
C VAL A 32 -10.34 -2.88 0.18
N ASP A 33 -9.62 -3.65 -0.62
CA ASP A 33 -9.96 -5.03 -0.97
C ASP A 33 -9.42 -6.02 0.06
N ALA A 34 -8.14 -5.87 0.43
CA ALA A 34 -7.44 -6.79 1.30
C ALA A 34 -6.38 -6.09 2.15
N ILE A 35 -6.08 -6.68 3.31
CA ILE A 35 -4.99 -6.25 4.20
C ILE A 35 -4.28 -7.49 4.69
N GLU A 36 -2.97 -7.56 4.42
CA GLU A 36 -2.12 -8.67 4.82
C GLU A 36 -0.85 -8.15 5.48
N LEU A 37 -0.29 -8.91 6.41
CA LEU A 37 1.00 -8.61 7.01
C LEU A 37 2.07 -9.46 6.33
N VAL A 38 3.01 -8.81 5.64
CA VAL A 38 4.05 -9.48 4.85
C VAL A 38 5.44 -8.96 5.25
N PRO A 39 6.48 -9.81 5.33
CA PRO A 39 7.84 -9.32 5.52
C PRO A 39 8.30 -8.56 4.28
N PHE A 40 9.09 -7.50 4.46
CA PHE A 40 9.59 -6.69 3.35
C PHE A 40 10.31 -7.50 2.26
N ALA A 41 11.00 -8.58 2.66
CA ALA A 41 11.70 -9.46 1.75
C ALA A 41 10.80 -10.22 0.78
N ALA A 42 9.52 -10.43 1.12
CA ALA A 42 8.56 -11.14 0.29
C ALA A 42 7.93 -10.27 -0.81
N LEU A 43 8.17 -8.95 -0.80
CA LEU A 43 7.64 -8.06 -1.83
C LEU A 43 8.21 -8.43 -3.21
N THR A 44 7.30 -8.65 -4.14
CA THR A 44 7.61 -9.02 -5.52
C THR A 44 7.88 -7.78 -6.39
N PRO A 45 8.48 -7.94 -7.58
CA PRO A 45 8.56 -6.85 -8.55
C PRO A 45 7.19 -6.31 -8.97
N ASP A 46 6.17 -7.17 -9.03
CA ASP A 46 4.79 -6.77 -9.32
C ASP A 46 4.20 -5.90 -8.22
N ASP A 47 4.46 -6.23 -6.94
CA ASP A 47 4.08 -5.39 -5.81
C ASP A 47 4.70 -3.99 -5.90
N VAL A 48 5.99 -3.91 -6.27
CA VAL A 48 6.70 -2.63 -6.43
C VAL A 48 6.07 -1.77 -7.52
N ARG A 49 5.73 -2.39 -8.66
CA ARG A 49 5.05 -1.71 -9.78
C ARG A 49 3.64 -1.26 -9.40
N ALA A 50 2.86 -2.13 -8.75
CA ALA A 50 1.51 -1.84 -8.29
C ALA A 50 1.48 -0.78 -7.17
N ALA A 51 2.58 -0.59 -6.44
CA ALA A 51 2.76 0.50 -5.50
C ALA A 51 3.21 1.83 -6.16
N GLY A 52 3.45 1.83 -7.47
CA GLY A 52 3.94 3.00 -8.21
C GLY A 52 5.37 3.37 -7.85
N GLU A 53 6.20 2.39 -7.51
CA GLU A 53 7.61 2.59 -7.16
C GLU A 53 8.53 2.11 -8.30
N PRO A 54 9.66 2.79 -8.52
CA PRO A 54 10.62 2.37 -9.55
C PRO A 54 11.39 1.10 -9.15
N ASP A 55 11.59 0.89 -7.84
CA ASP A 55 12.37 -0.21 -7.30
C ASP A 55 12.03 -0.46 -5.81
N ARG A 56 12.46 -1.62 -5.31
CA ARG A 56 12.18 -2.07 -3.93
C ARG A 56 12.79 -1.12 -2.88
N GLU A 57 13.95 -0.52 -3.10
CA GLU A 57 14.56 0.39 -2.13
C GLU A 57 13.87 1.76 -2.09
N SER A 58 13.33 2.22 -3.22
CA SER A 58 12.43 3.38 -3.28
C SER A 58 11.15 3.14 -2.47
N LEU A 59 10.54 1.95 -2.60
CA LEU A 59 9.42 1.52 -1.76
C LEU A 59 9.82 1.47 -0.28
N ARG A 60 10.98 0.88 0.06
CA ARG A 60 11.51 0.82 1.44
C ARG A 60 11.55 2.21 2.07
N ARG A 61 12.16 3.16 1.36
CA ARG A 61 12.32 4.55 1.84
C ARG A 61 10.97 5.24 2.03
N ARG A 62 10.01 5.04 1.11
CA ARG A 62 8.66 5.62 1.23
C ARG A 62 7.88 5.02 2.40
N ALA A 63 7.99 3.70 2.62
CA ALA A 63 7.27 2.99 3.68
C ALA A 63 7.87 3.24 5.09
N ALA A 64 9.15 3.60 5.18
CA ALA A 64 9.91 3.81 6.43
C ALA A 64 9.51 5.07 7.22
N HIS A 65 8.30 5.60 7.04
CA HIS A 65 7.84 6.83 7.72
C HIS A 65 7.77 6.70 9.25
N ALA A 66 7.72 5.48 9.79
CA ALA A 66 7.61 5.18 11.21
C ALA A 66 8.87 4.52 11.80
N GLY A 67 9.94 4.39 11.02
CA GLY A 67 11.18 3.75 11.43
C GLY A 67 11.87 2.98 10.31
N PRO A 68 13.10 2.47 10.56
CA PRO A 68 13.84 1.68 9.59
C PRO A 68 13.09 0.37 9.26
N ILE A 69 13.20 -0.05 8.00
CA ILE A 69 12.63 -1.32 7.49
C ILE A 69 13.80 -2.23 7.12
N ALA A 70 13.93 -3.34 7.83
CA ALA A 70 14.78 -4.47 7.47
C ALA A 70 13.99 -5.48 6.63
N ASP A 71 14.68 -6.48 6.08
CA ASP A 71 14.08 -7.47 5.18
C ASP A 71 13.00 -8.34 5.85
N ASP A 72 13.13 -8.64 7.14
CA ASP A 72 12.14 -9.35 7.95
C ASP A 72 11.07 -8.44 8.56
N THR A 73 11.17 -7.11 8.36
CA THR A 73 10.22 -6.16 8.95
C THR A 73 8.83 -6.38 8.34
N PRO A 74 7.81 -6.65 9.18
CA PRO A 74 6.45 -6.84 8.70
C PRO A 74 5.82 -5.51 8.30
N LEU A 75 5.26 -5.48 7.08
CA LEU A 75 4.48 -4.37 6.56
C LEU A 75 3.05 -4.80 6.28
N TYR A 76 2.12 -3.86 6.43
CA TYR A 76 0.77 -4.05 5.91
C TYR A 76 0.78 -3.81 4.41
N ARG A 77 0.50 -4.86 3.63
CA ARG A 77 0.14 -4.81 2.21
C ARG A 77 -1.35 -4.55 2.12
N ILE A 78 -1.72 -3.43 1.53
CA ILE A 78 -3.10 -2.96 1.43
C ILE A 78 -3.45 -2.90 -0.05
N GLU A 79 -4.35 -3.78 -0.48
CA GLU A 79 -4.90 -3.78 -1.83
C GLU A 79 -6.15 -2.91 -1.87
N PHE A 80 -6.32 -2.15 -2.93
CA PHE A 80 -7.46 -1.28 -3.12
C PHE A 80 -7.69 -0.97 -4.60
N HIS A 81 -8.91 -0.56 -4.91
CA HIS A 81 -9.29 -0.04 -6.21
C HIS A 81 -9.95 1.33 -6.07
N PRO A 82 -9.81 2.21 -7.08
CA PRO A 82 -10.58 3.44 -7.14
C PRO A 82 -12.06 3.09 -7.29
N VAL A 83 -12.90 3.76 -6.51
CA VAL A 83 -14.35 3.69 -6.69
C VAL A 83 -14.78 4.94 -7.44
N ASP A 84 -15.57 4.75 -8.49
CA ASP A 84 -16.18 5.87 -9.17
C ASP A 84 -17.21 6.49 -8.24
N THR A 85 -17.03 7.77 -7.93
CA THR A 85 -18.06 8.56 -7.27
C THR A 85 -19.04 8.99 -8.34
N GLU A 86 -19.84 8.06 -8.86
CA GLU A 86 -20.96 8.40 -9.73
C GLU A 86 -21.88 9.37 -8.97
N ARG A 87 -21.93 10.62 -9.44
CA ARG A 87 -23.03 11.53 -9.15
C ARG A 87 -23.37 12.39 -10.36
#